data_AF-A0A5C6LL42-F1
#
_entry.id   AF-A0A5C6LL42-F1
#
_cell.length_a   1.000
_cell.length_b   1.000
_cell.length_c   1.000
_cell.angle_alpha   90.00
_cell.angle_beta   90.00
_cell.angle_gamma   90.00
#
_symmetry.space_group_name_H-M   'P 1'
#
loop_
_entity.id
_entity.type
_entity.pdbx_description
1 polymer ?
#
loop_
_entity_poly.entity_id
_entity_poly.type
_entity_poly.pdbx_seq_one_letter_code
_entity_poly.pdbx_strand_id
1 'polypeptide(L)'
;MKLNIKNISWLLLAATVVSCSKKNEAYRDLIKDGEIYYPGIIQNAGYRAGNLRTMLYWNPSPDPKITHYKIFWNNKQDSLTLPADSHDPNDTASVIVPV
;
A
#
# COMPACT_ATOMS: atom_id res chain seq x y z
N MET A 1 13.87 57.33 27.66
CA MET A 1 12.90 56.94 26.61
C MET A 1 11.68 56.32 27.29
N LYS A 2 10.53 56.99 27.35
CA LYS A 2 9.34 56.49 28.05
C LYS A 2 8.56 55.56 27.11
N LEU A 3 8.61 54.25 27.34
CA LEU A 3 7.74 53.32 26.61
C LEU A 3 6.29 53.52 27.07
N ASN A 4 5.41 53.81 26.12
CA ASN A 4 3.99 54.02 26.37
C ASN A 4 3.26 52.67 26.41
N ILE A 5 2.42 52.41 27.43
CA ILE A 5 1.70 51.13 27.62
C ILE A 5 0.84 50.75 26.40
N LYS A 6 0.28 51.75 25.71
CA LYS A 6 -0.45 51.57 24.45
C LYS A 6 0.44 51.01 23.33
N ASN A 7 1.70 51.43 23.26
CA ASN A 7 2.65 50.96 22.25
C ASN A 7 3.09 49.52 22.56
N ILE A 8 3.23 49.17 23.84
CA ILE A 8 3.52 47.80 24.28
C ILE A 8 2.34 46.87 23.93
N SER A 9 1.10 47.31 24.22
CA SER A 9 -0.10 46.54 23.89
C SER A 9 -0.25 46.29 22.39
N TRP A 10 0.03 47.30 21.56
CA TRP A 10 -0.03 47.16 20.10
C TRP A 10 1.07 46.23 19.56
N LEU A 11 2.27 46.28 20.14
CA LEU A 11 3.37 45.36 19.81
C LEU A 11 3.02 43.90 20.19
N LEU A 12 2.39 43.71 21.35
CA LEU A 12 1.97 42.39 21.83
C LEU A 12 0.89 41.79 20.92
N LEU A 13 -0.06 42.62 20.47
CA LEU A 13 -1.11 42.22 19.54
C LEU A 13 -0.54 41.84 18.17
N ALA A 14 0.49 42.56 17.68
CA ALA A 14 1.16 42.21 16.44
C ALA A 14 1.91 40.87 16.53
N ALA A 15 2.49 40.54 17.70
CA ALA A 15 3.23 39.30 17.90
C ALA A 15 2.34 38.05 17.87
N THR A 16 1.08 38.13 18.29
CA THR A 16 0.16 36.98 18.28
C THR A 16 -0.30 36.61 16.86
N VAL A 17 -0.43 37.59 15.95
CA VAL A 17 -0.79 37.34 14.54
C VAL A 17 0.32 36.59 13.80
N VAL A 18 1.58 36.87 14.14
CA VAL A 18 2.76 36.18 13.55
C VAL A 18 2.93 34.75 14.09
N SER A 19 2.31 34.42 15.22
CA SER A 19 2.40 33.08 15.82
C SER A 19 1.52 32.03 15.12
N CYS A 20 0.63 32.43 14.19
CA CYS A 20 -0.17 31.50 13.40
C CYS A 20 0.73 30.78 12.38
N SER A 21 1.27 29.63 12.77
CA SER A 21 2.15 28.80 11.94
C SER A 21 1.50 27.44 11.68
N LYS A 22 1.57 26.96 10.44
CA LYS A 22 1.03 25.65 10.02
C LYS A 22 1.95 24.49 10.47
N LYS A 23 2.28 24.44 11.75
CA LYS A 23 3.23 23.46 12.34
C LYS A 23 2.77 22.00 12.25
N ASN A 24 1.53 21.74 11.86
CA ASN A 24 0.96 20.39 11.79
C ASN A 24 1.10 19.74 10.41
N GLU A 25 1.91 20.27 9.49
CA GLU A 25 2.07 19.70 8.14
C GLU A 25 3.17 18.63 8.03
N ALA A 26 3.89 18.32 9.11
CA ALA A 26 4.97 17.33 9.10
C ALA A 26 4.53 15.91 8.69
N TYR A 27 3.24 15.57 8.84
CA TYR A 27 2.72 14.28 8.37
C TYR A 27 2.70 14.18 6.84
N ARG A 28 2.74 15.30 6.12
CA ARG A 28 2.71 15.32 4.64
C ARG A 28 3.95 14.66 4.06
N ASP A 29 5.08 14.75 4.74
CA ASP A 29 6.32 14.08 4.36
C ASP A 29 6.20 12.55 4.49
N LEU A 30 5.34 12.06 5.39
CA LEU A 30 5.08 10.62 5.58
C LEU A 30 4.19 10.02 4.49
N ILE A 31 3.40 10.83 3.79
CA ILE A 31 2.47 10.41 2.72
C ILE A 31 2.89 10.95 1.34
N LYS A 32 4.09 11.51 1.21
CA LYS A 32 4.54 12.19 -0.02
C LYS A 32 4.55 11.24 -1.23
N ASP A 33 4.85 9.96 -0.99
CA ASP A 33 4.97 8.92 -2.00
C ASP A 33 3.64 8.18 -2.25
N GLY A 34 2.55 8.68 -1.65
CA GLY A 34 1.21 8.10 -1.73
C GLY A 34 0.95 7.05 -0.64
N GLU A 35 -0.27 6.51 -0.65
CA GLU A 35 -0.66 5.43 0.25
C GLU A 35 -0.06 4.10 -0.23
N ILE A 36 0.64 3.39 0.66
CA ILE A 36 1.06 2.02 0.38
C ILE A 36 -0.16 1.11 0.51
N TYR A 37 -0.58 0.53 -0.61
CA TYR A 37 -1.67 -0.42 -0.63
C TYR A 37 -1.17 -1.84 -0.34
N TYR A 38 -1.69 -2.46 0.70
CA TYR A 38 -1.39 -3.85 1.06
C TYR A 38 -2.52 -4.74 0.53
N PRO A 39 -2.34 -5.42 -0.60
CA PRO A 39 -3.37 -6.28 -1.15
C PRO A 39 -3.69 -7.43 -0.19
N GLY A 40 -4.94 -7.86 -0.22
CA GLY A 40 -5.38 -9.07 0.49
C GLY A 40 -4.57 -10.31 0.12
N ILE A 41 -4.39 -11.21 1.08
CA ILE A 41 -3.72 -12.50 0.84
C ILE A 41 -4.65 -13.50 0.14
N ILE A 42 -4.06 -14.42 -0.63
CA ILE A 42 -4.75 -15.59 -1.19
C ILE A 42 -5.07 -16.62 -0.10
N GLN A 43 -6.00 -17.54 -0.38
CA GLN A 43 -6.37 -18.61 0.55
C GLN A 43 -6.10 -19.99 -0.06
N ASN A 44 -5.90 -21.00 0.81
CA ASN A 44 -5.73 -22.42 0.47
C ASN A 44 -4.79 -22.71 -0.72
N ALA A 45 -3.65 -22.00 -0.76
CA ALA A 45 -2.65 -22.22 -1.79
C ALA A 45 -2.08 -23.64 -1.68
N GLY A 46 -1.94 -24.31 -2.83
CA GLY A 46 -1.42 -25.67 -2.91
C GLY A 46 -0.84 -25.99 -4.27
N TYR A 47 -0.37 -27.22 -4.41
CA TYR A 47 0.21 -27.71 -5.65
C TYR A 47 -0.18 -29.16 -5.93
N ARG A 48 -0.14 -29.54 -7.21
CA ARG A 48 -0.30 -30.92 -7.70
C ARG A 48 0.84 -31.21 -8.66
N ALA A 49 1.64 -32.23 -8.33
CA ALA A 49 2.72 -32.68 -9.19
C ALA A 49 2.19 -33.38 -10.44
N GLY A 50 2.88 -33.21 -11.55
CA GLY A 50 2.63 -33.90 -12.83
C GLY A 50 3.95 -34.27 -13.51
N ASN A 51 3.86 -34.88 -14.70
CA ASN A 51 5.06 -35.25 -15.45
C ASN A 51 5.77 -33.99 -16.00
N LEU A 52 6.94 -33.67 -15.44
CA LEU A 52 7.76 -32.50 -15.78
C LEU A 52 7.03 -31.14 -15.66
N ARG A 53 6.01 -31.08 -14.81
CA ARG A 53 5.21 -29.86 -14.57
C ARG A 53 4.54 -29.92 -13.21
N THR A 54 4.24 -28.76 -12.64
CA THR A 54 3.46 -28.62 -11.41
C THR A 54 2.29 -27.69 -11.65
N MET A 55 1.09 -28.11 -11.25
CA MET A 55 -0.06 -27.23 -11.18
C MET A 55 -0.06 -26.55 -9.81
N LEU A 56 -0.08 -25.22 -9.79
CA LEU A 56 -0.30 -24.40 -8.60
C LEU A 56 -1.76 -23.97 -8.60
N TYR A 57 -2.39 -23.95 -7.43
CA TYR A 57 -3.77 -23.50 -7.28
C TYR A 57 -3.97 -22.73 -5.98
N TRP A 58 -4.94 -21.82 -5.97
CA TRP A 58 -5.31 -21.03 -4.80
C TRP A 58 -6.74 -20.52 -4.93
N ASN A 59 -7.34 -20.15 -3.80
CA ASN A 59 -8.56 -19.36 -3.78
C ASN A 59 -8.21 -17.86 -3.84
N PRO A 60 -8.86 -17.07 -4.71
CA PRO A 60 -8.69 -15.63 -4.76
C PRO A 60 -8.97 -14.92 -3.43
N SER A 61 -8.40 -13.72 -3.27
CA SER A 61 -8.74 -12.83 -2.16
C SER A 61 -10.03 -12.07 -2.48
N PRO A 62 -10.87 -11.75 -1.48
CA PRO A 62 -12.04 -10.89 -1.69
C PRO A 62 -11.70 -9.44 -1.99
N ASP A 63 -10.41 -9.07 -1.95
CA ASP A 63 -9.93 -7.73 -2.25
C ASP A 63 -9.99 -7.43 -3.76
N PRO A 64 -10.87 -6.50 -4.21
CA PRO A 64 -11.01 -6.14 -5.62
C PRO A 64 -9.87 -5.29 -6.15
N LYS A 65 -8.93 -4.83 -5.31
CA LYS A 65 -7.78 -4.03 -5.74
C LYS A 65 -6.62 -4.88 -6.23
N ILE A 66 -6.70 -6.21 -6.10
CA ILE A 66 -5.73 -7.13 -6.70
C ILE A 66 -5.94 -7.14 -8.21
N THR A 67 -4.93 -6.79 -8.99
CA THR A 67 -5.04 -6.77 -10.47
C THR A 67 -4.37 -7.97 -11.13
N HIS A 68 -3.38 -8.56 -10.48
CA HIS A 68 -2.62 -9.68 -11.01
C HIS A 68 -1.95 -10.49 -9.90
N TYR A 69 -1.63 -11.74 -10.21
CA TYR A 69 -0.81 -12.63 -9.41
C TYR A 69 0.54 -12.80 -10.09
N LYS A 70 1.63 -12.59 -9.35
CA LYS A 70 2.99 -12.88 -9.81
C LYS A 70 3.49 -14.16 -9.14
N ILE A 71 3.68 -15.19 -9.94
CA ILE A 71 4.10 -16.51 -9.50
C ILE A 71 5.58 -16.67 -9.79
N PHE A 72 6.34 -17.16 -8.82
CA PHE A 72 7.77 -17.42 -8.94
C PHE A 72 8.05 -18.90 -8.71
N TRP A 73 8.94 -19.48 -9.49
CA TRP A 73 9.49 -20.83 -9.28
C TRP A 73 10.99 -20.84 -9.57
N ASN A 74 11.62 -22.01 -9.48
CA ASN A 74 13.06 -22.17 -9.71
C ASN A 74 13.93 -21.19 -8.88
N ASN A 75 13.69 -21.12 -7.56
CA ASN A 75 14.34 -20.16 -6.66
C ASN A 75 14.20 -18.68 -7.10
N LYS A 76 13.02 -18.32 -7.63
CA LYS A 76 12.69 -16.99 -8.17
C LYS A 76 13.44 -16.59 -9.45
N GLN A 77 14.14 -17.53 -10.09
CA GLN A 77 14.75 -17.30 -11.39
C GLN A 77 13.69 -17.19 -12.50
N ASP A 78 12.59 -17.93 -12.35
CA ASP A 78 11.49 -17.91 -13.29
C ASP A 78 10.24 -17.28 -12.65
N SER A 79 9.45 -16.61 -13.48
CA SER A 79 8.18 -16.04 -13.05
C SER A 79 7.18 -15.93 -14.19
N LEU A 80 5.91 -15.85 -13.82
CA LEU A 80 4.83 -15.50 -14.72
C LEU A 80 3.84 -14.60 -13.98
N THR A 81 3.11 -13.81 -14.74
CA THR A 81 2.06 -12.93 -14.24
C THR A 81 0.73 -13.35 -14.82
N LEU A 82 -0.28 -13.53 -13.98
CA LEU A 82 -1.66 -13.81 -14.37
C LEU A 82 -2.55 -12.65 -13.96
N PRO A 83 -3.53 -12.27 -14.78
CA PRO A 83 -4.58 -11.35 -14.33
C PRO A 83 -5.38 -11.97 -13.17
N ALA A 84 -5.89 -11.12 -12.28
CA ALA A 84 -6.82 -11.54 -11.24
C ALA A 84 -8.26 -11.44 -11.78
N ASP A 85 -8.71 -12.50 -12.47
CA ASP A 85 -10.02 -12.51 -13.13
C ASP A 85 -11.21 -12.65 -12.17
N SER A 86 -10.95 -13.09 -10.93
CA SER A 86 -11.96 -13.35 -9.90
C SER A 86 -11.47 -12.88 -8.53
N HIS A 87 -12.43 -12.42 -7.71
CA HIS A 87 -12.25 -12.03 -6.31
C HIS A 87 -13.17 -12.84 -5.38
N ASP A 88 -13.74 -13.95 -5.86
CA ASP A 88 -14.57 -14.81 -5.02
C ASP A 88 -13.67 -15.83 -4.29
N PRO A 89 -13.64 -15.85 -2.94
CA PRO A 89 -12.87 -16.84 -2.18
C PRO A 89 -13.35 -18.29 -2.37
N ASN A 90 -14.54 -18.50 -2.93
CA ASN A 90 -15.05 -19.83 -3.27
C ASN A 90 -14.55 -20.34 -4.63
N ASP A 91 -14.00 -19.45 -5.47
CA ASP A 91 -13.46 -19.80 -6.78
C ASP A 91 -12.03 -20.34 -6.66
N THR A 92 -11.52 -21.02 -7.70
CA THR A 92 -10.17 -21.58 -7.72
C THR A 92 -9.39 -21.07 -8.93
N ALA A 93 -8.40 -20.22 -8.67
CA ALA A 93 -7.40 -19.85 -9.65
C ALA A 93 -6.31 -20.93 -9.72
N SER A 94 -5.76 -21.16 -10.91
CA SER A 94 -4.70 -22.15 -11.09
C SER A 94 -3.80 -21.88 -12.29
N VAL A 95 -2.58 -22.40 -12.24
CA VAL A 95 -1.60 -22.32 -13.33
C VAL A 95 -0.69 -23.53 -13.35
N ILE A 96 -0.23 -23.93 -14.53
CA ILE A 96 0.77 -24.98 -14.69
C ILE A 96 2.11 -24.33 -15.00
N VAL A 97 3.12 -24.66 -14.20
CA VAL A 97 4.52 -24.27 -14.41
C VAL A 97 5.39 -25.48 -14.73
N PRO A 98 6.42 -25.34 -15.56
CA PRO A 98 7.44 -26.38 -15.73
C PRO A 98 8.24 -26.54 -14.42
N VAL A 99 8.71 -27.78 -14.16
CA VAL A 99 9.63 -28.09 -13.05
C VAL A 99 11.01 -28.38 -13.61
#